data_AF-A0A957M0T2-F1
#
_entry.id   AF-A0A957M0T2-F1
#
_cell.length_a   1.000
_cell.length_b   1.000
_cell.length_c   1.000
_cell.angle_alpha   90.00
_cell.angle_beta   90.00
_cell.angle_gamma   90.00
#
_symmetry.space_group_name_H-M   'P 1'
#
loop_
_entity.id
_entity.type
_entity.pdbx_description
1 polymer ?
#
loop_
_entity_poly.entity_id
_entity_poly.type
_entity_poly.pdbx_seq_one_letter_code
_entity_poly.pdbx_strand_id
1 'polypeptide(L)' 'MWIRRRPSPEEEDLLQRMAAGHTLKDHRFLDGRKEHLLHGPNGETTVVSADLVDRLRRQGRIASNMKFPAATYSLVARQ' A
#
# COMPACT_ATOMS: atom_id res chain seq x y z
N MET A 1 -21.79 2.99 6.48
CA MET A 1 -21.17 3.72 7.61
C MET A 1 -19.87 2.99 7.97
N TRP A 2 -18.69 3.55 7.67
CA TRP A 2 -17.41 2.88 7.89
C TRP A 2 -16.84 3.30 9.25
N ILE A 3 -16.94 2.46 10.26
CA ILE A 3 -16.24 2.68 11.53
C ILE A 3 -14.75 2.47 11.27
N ARG A 4 -14.00 3.56 11.14
CA ARG A 4 -12.55 3.51 10.95
C ARG A 4 -11.88 3.24 12.29
N ARG A 5 -11.44 2.00 12.51
CA ARG A 5 -10.55 1.65 13.63
C ARG A 5 -9.24 2.44 13.53
N ARG A 6 -8.61 2.69 14.68
CA ARG A 6 -7.23 3.16 14.74
C ARG A 6 -6.29 2.15 14.05
N PRO A 7 -5.35 2.60 13.20
CA PRO A 7 -4.38 1.70 12.57
C PRO A 7 -3.53 0.99 13.64
N SER A 8 -3.08 -0.23 13.33
CA SER A 8 -2.00 -0.87 14.09
C SER A 8 -0.67 -0.10 13.90
N PRO A 9 0.35 -0.32 14.74
CA PRO A 9 1.66 0.32 14.55
C PRO A 9 2.27 0.05 13.16
N GLU A 10 2.09 -1.16 12.62
CA GLU A 10 2.55 -1.54 11.28
C GLU A 10 1.75 -0.83 10.16
N GLU A 11 0.43 -0.68 10.34
CA GLU A 11 -0.42 0.08 9.42
C GLU A 11 -0.07 1.57 9.44
N GLU A 12 0.23 2.11 10.62
CA GLU A 12 0.62 3.50 10.80
C GLU A 12 1.99 3.80 10.18
N ASP A 13 2.98 2.93 10.37
CA ASP A 13 4.31 3.05 9.72
C ASP A 13 4.18 3.11 8.19
N LEU A 14 3.46 2.16 7.60
CA LEU A 14 3.28 2.12 6.15
C LEU A 14 2.59 3.39 5.63
N LEU A 15 1.55 3.87 6.30
CA LEU A 15 0.85 5.11 5.93
C LEU A 15 1.76 6.34 6.06
N GLN A 16 2.59 6.41 7.11
CA GLN A 16 3.55 7.50 7.31
C GLN A 16 4.63 7.49 6.22
N ARG A 17 5.18 6.32 5.87
CA ARG A 17 6.16 6.20 4.78
C ARG A 17 5.56 6.61 3.43
N MET A 18 4.33 6.18 3.14
CA MET A 18 3.61 6.62 1.94
C MET A 18 3.36 8.14 1.93
N ALA A 19 3.01 8.73 3.08
CA ALA A 19 2.86 10.18 3.21
C ALA A 19 4.19 10.93 3.03
N ALA A 20 5.32 10.32 3.40
CA ALA A 20 6.66 10.82 3.20
C ALA A 20 7.20 10.64 1.75
N GLY A 21 6.34 10.24 0.80
CA GLY A 21 6.71 10.11 -0.61
C GLY A 21 7.13 8.71 -1.05
N HIS A 22 7.03 7.70 -0.19
CA HIS A 22 7.20 6.32 -0.65
C HIS A 22 6.03 5.90 -1.53
N THR A 23 6.30 5.10 -2.56
CA THR A 23 5.30 4.60 -3.50
C THR A 23 5.06 3.12 -3.28
N LEU A 24 3.84 2.74 -2.88
CA LEU A 24 3.42 1.34 -2.78
C LEU A 24 2.89 0.86 -4.13
N LYS A 25 3.46 -0.22 -4.66
CA LYS A 25 3.05 -0.86 -5.92
C LYS A 25 2.78 -2.34 -5.71
N ASP A 26 1.87 -2.90 -6.49
CA ASP A 26 1.86 -4.34 -6.70
C ASP A 26 2.73 -4.73 -7.91
N HIS A 27 3.44 -5.84 -7.75
CA HIS A 27 4.31 -6.42 -8.75
C HIS A 27 3.83 -7.84 -9.02
N ARG A 28 3.57 -8.14 -10.30
CA ARG A 28 3.22 -9.49 -10.75
C ARG A 28 4.40 -10.09 -11.49
N PHE A 29 4.90 -11.21 -11.00
CA PHE A 29 5.98 -11.95 -11.61
C PHE A 29 5.45 -12.88 -12.70
N LEU A 30 6.35 -13.33 -13.59
CA LEU A 30 6.00 -14.21 -14.71
C LEU A 30 5.48 -15.58 -14.25
N ASP A 31 5.88 -16.01 -13.04
CA ASP A 31 5.37 -17.22 -12.38
C ASP A 31 3.96 -17.04 -11.78
N GLY A 32 3.37 -15.85 -11.93
CA GLY A 32 2.06 -15.50 -11.40
C GLY A 32 2.06 -15.01 -9.94
N ARG A 33 3.21 -15.03 -9.26
CA ARG A 33 3.36 -14.51 -7.89
C ARG A 33 3.06 -13.02 -7.86
N LYS A 34 2.36 -12.59 -6.80
CA LYS A 34 2.06 -11.18 -6.54
C LYS A 34 2.79 -10.73 -5.28
N GLU A 35 3.56 -9.66 -5.38
CA GLU A 35 4.19 -9.00 -4.25
C GLU A 35 3.74 -7.55 -4.16
N HIS A 36 3.76 -6.98 -2.96
CA HIS A 36 3.57 -5.56 -2.75
C HIS A 36 4.91 -4.97 -2.34
N LEU A 37 5.37 -3.97 -3.09
CA LEU A 37 6.67 -3.35 -2.90
C LEU A 37 6.47 -1.88 -2.55
N LEU A 38 7.10 -1.45 -1.47
CA LEU A 38 7.19 -0.06 -1.08
C LEU A 38 8.53 0.49 -1.57
N HIS A 39 8.48 1.38 -2.54
CA HIS A 39 9.64 2.07 -3.09
C HIS A 39 9.84 3.38 -2.35
N GLY A 40 11.00 3.56 -1.75
CA GLY A 40 11.39 4.83 -1.17
C GLY A 40 12.03 5.77 -2.20
N PRO A 41 12.19 7.05 -1.83
CA PRO A 41 12.68 8.09 -2.73
C PRO A 41 14.14 7.89 -3.16
N ASN A 42 14.94 7.12 -2.42
CA ASN A 42 16.36 6.89 -2.71
C ASN A 42 16.60 5.53 -3.40
N GLY A 43 15.55 4.88 -3.90
CA GLY A 43 15.63 3.61 -4.61
C GLY A 43 15.56 2.37 -3.71
N GLU A 44 15.43 2.53 -2.40
CA GLU A 44 15.16 1.43 -1.48
C GLU A 44 13.82 0.78 -1.81
N THR A 45 13.78 -0.56 -1.73
CA THR A 45 12.55 -1.31 -1.96
C THR A 45 12.34 -2.29 -0.81
N THR A 46 11.17 -2.24 -0.18
CA THR A 46 10.79 -3.14 0.92
C THR A 46 9.57 -3.95 0.51
N VAL A 47 9.59 -5.26 0.77
CA VAL A 47 8.40 -6.11 0.60
C VAL A 47 7.41 -5.79 1.71
N VAL A 48 6.15 -5.60 1.33
CA VAL A 48 5.03 -5.33 2.23
C VAL A 48 4.10 -6.54 2.22
N SER A 49 3.66 -6.95 3.41
CA SER A 49 2.71 -8.05 3.56
C SER A 49 1.40 -7.77 2.81
N ALA A 50 0.91 -8.76 2.06
CA ALA A 50 -0.36 -8.67 1.35
C ALA A 50 -1.53 -8.44 2.32
N ASP A 51 -1.51 -9.08 3.50
CA ASP A 51 -2.54 -8.92 4.52
C ASP A 51 -2.64 -7.49 5.04
N LEU A 52 -1.49 -6.82 5.19
CA LEU A 52 -1.41 -5.44 5.62
C LEU A 52 -2.05 -4.50 4.59
N VAL A 53 -1.68 -4.67 3.31
CA VAL A 53 -2.25 -3.88 2.20
C VAL A 53 -3.76 -4.10 2.11
N ASP A 54 -4.22 -5.35 2.24
CA ASP A 54 -5.63 -5.67 2.15
C ASP A 54 -6.44 -5.12 3.33
N ARG A 55 -5.90 -5.12 4.56
CA ARG A 55 -6.55 -4.45 5.70
C ARG A 55 -6.71 -2.95 5.45
N LEU A 56 -5.65 -2.26 5.01
CA LEU A 56 -5.69 -0.83 4.71
C LEU A 56 -6.67 -0.50 3.59
N ARG A 57 -6.74 -1.35 2.55
CA ARG A 57 -7.71 -1.22 1.45
C ARG A 57 -9.14 -1.37 1.95
N ARG A 58 -9.44 -2.41 2.75
CA ARG A 58 -10.78 -2.63 3.34
C ARG A 58 -11.21 -1.51 4.28
N GLN A 59 -10.26 -0.88 4.97
CA GLN A 59 -10.51 0.30 5.82
C GLN A 59 -10.66 1.61 5.01
N GLY A 60 -10.48 1.55 3.69
CA GLY A 60 -10.52 2.71 2.80
C GLY A 60 -9.42 3.73 3.10
N ARG A 61 -8.26 3.28 3.58
CA ARG A 61 -7.08 4.15 3.84
C ARG A 61 -6.20 4.30 2.59
N ILE A 62 -6.17 3.26 1.75
CA ILE A 62 -5.47 3.26 0.47
C ILE A 62 -6.39 2.75 -0.64
N ALA A 63 -6.15 3.20 -1.86
CA ALA A 63 -6.84 2.74 -3.06
C ALA A 63 -5.83 2.38 -4.15
N SER A 64 -6.13 1.35 -4.94
CA SER A 64 -5.30 0.92 -6.08
C SER A 64 -5.83 1.51 -7.37
N ASN A 65 -4.94 1.98 -8.24
CA ASN A 65 -5.28 2.47 -9.58
C ASN A 65 -5.61 1.33 -10.58
N MET A 66 -5.44 0.06 -10.19
CA MET A 66 -5.75 -1.15 -10.99
C MET A 66 -5.19 -1.18 -12.42
N LYS A 67 -4.06 -0.51 -12.70
CA LYS A 67 -3.41 -0.54 -14.02
C LYS A 67 -2.46 -1.73 -14.13
N PHE A 68 -2.42 -2.39 -15.28
CA PHE A 68 -1.49 -3.47 -15.60
C PHE A 68 -0.17 -2.89 -16.19
N PRO A 69 1.02 -3.48 -15.95
CA PRO A 69 1.33 -4.68 -15.14
C PRO A 69 1.55 -4.42 -13.65
N ALA A 70 1.55 -3.15 -13.22
CA ALA A 70 1.73 -2.74 -11.84
C ALA A 70 0.70 -1.67 -11.46
N ALA A 71 -0.03 -1.94 -10.39
CA ALA A 71 -0.99 -1.05 -9.78
C ALA A 71 -0.31 -0.29 -8.64
N THR A 72 -0.32 1.04 -8.76
CA THR A 72 0.12 1.94 -7.70
C THR A 72 -1.02 2.16 -6.71
N TYR A 73 -0.68 2.17 -5.42
CA TYR A 73 -1.60 2.51 -4.33
C TYR A 73 -1.40 3.97 -3.92
N SER A 74 -2.51 4.67 -3.71
CA SER A 74 -2.53 6.06 -3.25
C SER A 74 -3.23 6.17 -1.91
N LEU A 75 -2.78 7.11 -1.09
CA LEU A 75 -3.49 7.50 0.13
C LEU A 75 -4.86 8.06 -0.25
N VAL A 76 -5.90 7.62 0.46
CA VAL A 76 -7.22 8.24 0.34
C VAL A 76 -7.25 9.44 1.28
N ALA A 77 -7.56 10.62 0.75
CA ALA A 77 -7.60 11.86 1.52
C ALA A 77 -8.44 11.72 2.79
N ARG A 78 -8.02 12.41 3.85
CA ARG A 78 -8.84 12.62 5.04
C ARG A 78 -9.96 13.59 4.63
N GLN A 79 -11.18 13.11 4.54
CA GLN A 79 -12.37 13.96 4.67
C GLN A 79 -12.63 14.17 6.16
#